data_AF-A0A7S1VZT2-F1
#
_entry.id   AF-A0A7S1VZT2-F1
#
_cell.length_a   1.000
_cell.length_b   1.000
_cell.length_c   1.000
_cell.angle_alpha   90.00
_cell.angle_beta   90.00
_cell.angle_gamma   90.00
#
_symmetry.space_group_name_H-M   'P 1'
#
loop_
_entity.id
_entity.type
_entity.pdbx_description
1 polymer ?
#
loop_
_entity_poly.entity_id
_entity_poly.type
_entity_poly.pdbx_seq_one_letter_code
_entity_poly.pdbx_strand_id
1 'polypeptide(L)'
;LNGGVVLPGLADSHVHVYSLGKQRRSVDLTGCSSIDELQARLRKSIESAGEADAQTLLEGTGWDQNLLGRDPTRADLDAVVGDRPAVIHRRCWHAATASSAALRICGALSEVPDVEGGVVERDAAGPTGVLREAAIEKVLKPLMELEDPPELQKEILLKGLTECVQRGIT
;
A
#
# COMPACT_ATOMS: atom_id res chain seq x y z
N LEU A 1 -20.35 16.03 34.63
CA LEU A 1 -19.91 14.70 34.17
C LEU A 1 -20.94 13.57 34.37
N ASN A 2 -22.07 13.78 35.08
CA ASN A 2 -23.08 12.71 35.32
C ASN A 2 -22.45 11.40 35.86
N GLY A 3 -21.46 11.50 36.75
CA GLY A 3 -20.70 10.35 37.27
C GLY A 3 -19.47 9.95 36.44
N GLY A 4 -19.23 10.57 35.28
CA GLY A 4 -18.02 10.36 34.47
C GLY A 4 -16.76 11.02 35.06
N VAL A 5 -15.60 10.63 34.52
CA VAL A 5 -14.27 11.11 34.92
C VAL A 5 -13.62 11.87 33.75
N VAL A 6 -12.89 12.94 34.06
CA VAL A 6 -12.03 13.64 33.10
C VAL A 6 -10.58 13.29 33.42
N LEU A 7 -9.84 12.91 32.39
CA LEU A 7 -8.41 12.62 32.46
C LEU A 7 -7.68 13.55 31.46
N PRO A 8 -6.38 13.81 31.66
CA PRO A 8 -5.54 14.33 30.59
C PRO A 8 -5.63 13.44 29.35
N GLY A 9 -5.52 14.04 28.16
CA GLY A 9 -5.37 13.28 26.92
C GLY A 9 -4.10 12.43 26.97
N LEU A 10 -4.11 11.33 26.23
CA LEU A 10 -2.95 10.46 26.09
C LEU A 10 -1.91 11.16 25.21
N ALA A 11 -0.63 11.05 25.58
CA ALA A 11 0.49 11.55 24.81
C ALA A 11 1.33 10.37 24.33
N ASP A 12 1.37 10.15 23.02
CA ASP A 12 2.27 9.18 22.40
C ASP A 12 3.56 9.91 22.00
N SER A 13 4.68 9.54 22.63
CA SER A 13 5.99 10.17 22.37
C SER A 13 6.64 9.71 21.07
N HIS A 14 6.13 8.66 20.42
CA HIS A 14 6.69 8.14 19.17
C HIS A 14 5.58 7.57 18.28
N VAL A 15 5.04 8.44 17.41
CA VAL A 15 4.05 8.05 16.40
C VAL A 15 4.41 8.57 15.02
N HIS A 16 4.29 7.70 14.02
CA HIS A 16 4.41 8.07 12.61
C HIS A 16 3.03 8.46 12.06
N VAL A 17 2.57 9.67 12.38
CA VAL A 17 1.20 10.15 12.05
C VAL A 17 0.93 10.11 10.54
N TYR A 18 1.92 10.49 9.72
CA TYR A 18 1.80 10.43 8.27
C TYR A 18 1.56 9.00 7.77
N SER A 19 2.37 8.05 8.26
CA SER A 19 2.23 6.63 7.91
C SER A 19 0.90 6.04 8.36
N LEU A 20 0.38 6.45 9.52
CA LEU A 20 -0.96 6.08 9.98
C LEU A 20 -2.04 6.61 9.03
N GLY A 21 -1.91 7.86 8.58
CA GLY A 21 -2.77 8.45 7.56
C GLY A 21 -2.74 7.70 6.23
N LYS A 22 -1.53 7.34 5.75
CA LYS A 22 -1.34 6.52 4.55
C LYS A 22 -2.02 5.16 4.69
N GLN A 23 -1.84 4.49 5.84
CA GLN A 23 -2.50 3.21 6.11
C GLN A 23 -4.03 3.34 6.05
N ARG A 24 -4.61 4.44 6.55
CA ARG A 24 -6.06 4.69 6.48
C ARG A 24 -6.57 5.01 5.08
N ARG A 25 -5.72 5.45 4.16
CA ARG A 25 -6.04 5.57 2.73
C ARG A 25 -5.85 4.26 1.96
N SER A 26 -4.95 3.41 2.42
CA SER A 26 -4.65 2.15 1.74
C SER A 26 -5.85 1.21 1.69
N VAL A 27 -5.99 0.49 0.59
CA VAL A 27 -7.01 -0.54 0.43
C VAL A 27 -6.77 -1.65 1.44
N ASP A 28 -7.75 -1.92 2.30
CA ASP A 28 -7.69 -3.03 3.24
C ASP A 28 -7.97 -4.36 2.55
N LEU A 29 -6.94 -5.18 2.44
CA LEU A 29 -6.96 -6.53 1.85
C LEU A 29 -6.98 -7.63 2.93
N THR A 30 -7.13 -7.26 4.21
CA THR A 30 -7.19 -8.22 5.31
C THR A 30 -8.40 -9.13 5.14
N GLY A 31 -8.17 -10.44 5.32
CA GLY A 31 -9.21 -11.46 5.23
C GLY A 31 -9.71 -11.71 3.80
N CYS A 32 -9.08 -11.12 2.79
CA CYS A 32 -9.41 -11.39 1.39
C CYS A 32 -9.09 -12.86 1.05
N SER A 33 -10.05 -13.55 0.44
CA SER A 33 -10.06 -15.00 0.27
C SER A 33 -9.89 -15.47 -1.18
N SER A 34 -9.79 -14.54 -2.12
CA SER A 34 -9.54 -14.86 -3.54
C SER A 34 -8.96 -13.65 -4.28
N ILE A 35 -8.33 -13.91 -5.43
CA ILE A 35 -7.84 -12.86 -6.32
C ILE A 35 -9.00 -11.99 -6.82
N ASP A 36 -10.16 -12.57 -7.11
CA ASP A 36 -11.35 -11.84 -7.55
C ASP A 36 -11.84 -10.85 -6.48
N GLU A 37 -11.87 -11.27 -5.21
CA GLU A 37 -12.21 -10.40 -4.09
C GLU A 37 -11.17 -9.29 -3.91
N LEU A 38 -9.88 -9.62 -4.04
CA LEU A 38 -8.78 -8.65 -3.98
C LEU A 38 -8.97 -7.58 -5.06
N GLN A 39 -9.22 -8.01 -6.29
CA GLN A 39 -9.48 -7.14 -7.41
C GLN A 39 -10.75 -6.29 -7.21
N ALA A 40 -11.82 -6.87 -6.65
CA ALA A 40 -13.04 -6.12 -6.35
C ALA A 40 -12.82 -5.00 -5.33
N ARG A 41 -12.01 -5.23 -4.29
CA ARG A 41 -11.64 -4.19 -3.31
C ARG A 41 -10.80 -3.08 -3.96
N LEU A 42 -9.86 -3.44 -4.83
CA LEU A 42 -9.08 -2.47 -5.60
C LEU A 42 -9.97 -1.64 -6.54
N ARG A 43 -10.87 -2.27 -7.31
CA ARG A 43 -11.83 -1.58 -8.20
C ARG A 43 -12.68 -0.59 -7.42
N LYS A 44 -13.27 -1.03 -6.30
CA LYS A 44 -14.07 -0.16 -5.44
C LYS A 44 -13.28 1.06 -4.95
N SER A 45 -12.02 0.88 -4.58
CA SER A 45 -11.17 2.00 -4.18
C SER A 45 -10.95 2.99 -5.32
N ILE A 46 -10.66 2.49 -6.53
CA ILE A 46 -10.46 3.32 -7.73
C ILE A 46 -11.74 4.10 -8.08
N GLU A 47 -12.91 3.45 -8.03
CA GLU A 47 -14.21 4.08 -8.31
C GLU A 47 -14.55 5.17 -7.28
N SER A 48 -14.10 5.02 -6.04
CA SER A 48 -14.29 6.02 -4.98
C SER A 48 -13.24 7.14 -4.97
N ALA A 49 -12.19 7.03 -5.81
CA ALA A 49 -11.10 7.99 -5.85
C ALA A 49 -11.53 9.31 -6.51
N GLY A 50 -11.20 10.44 -5.91
CA GLY A 50 -11.31 11.75 -6.55
C GLY A 50 -10.27 11.94 -7.66
N GLU A 51 -10.42 12.99 -8.47
CA GLU A 51 -9.55 13.25 -9.63
C GLU A 51 -8.07 13.43 -9.25
N ALA A 52 -7.79 14.13 -8.14
CA ALA A 52 -6.43 14.28 -7.61
C ALA A 52 -5.83 12.95 -7.11
N ASP A 53 -6.66 12.03 -6.63
CA ASP A 53 -6.24 10.72 -6.15
C ASP A 53 -6.01 9.75 -7.32
N ALA A 54 -6.79 9.85 -8.39
CA ALA A 54 -6.72 8.99 -9.57
C ALA A 54 -5.34 8.99 -10.26
N GLN A 55 -4.55 10.06 -10.10
CA GLN A 55 -3.20 10.18 -10.65
C GLN A 55 -2.08 9.70 -9.72
N THR A 56 -2.42 9.26 -8.52
CA THR A 56 -1.45 8.85 -7.49
C THR A 56 -1.31 7.33 -7.39
N LEU A 57 -0.27 6.89 -6.70
CA LEU A 57 -0.04 5.47 -6.39
C LEU A 57 -1.24 4.88 -5.63
N LEU A 58 -1.79 3.77 -6.14
CA LEU A 58 -2.76 2.98 -5.41
C LEU A 58 -2.03 2.00 -4.47
N GLU A 59 -2.24 2.16 -3.16
CA GLU A 59 -1.62 1.31 -2.15
C GLU A 59 -2.64 0.38 -1.50
N GLY A 60 -2.31 -0.90 -1.34
CA GLY A 60 -3.11 -1.87 -0.57
C GLY A 60 -2.26 -2.59 0.49
N THR A 61 -2.89 -3.08 1.56
CA THR A 61 -2.19 -3.83 2.62
C THR A 61 -3.03 -4.98 3.16
N GLY A 62 -2.39 -6.05 3.64
CA GLY A 62 -3.07 -7.08 4.43
C GLY A 62 -3.38 -8.38 3.69
N TRP A 63 -3.01 -8.53 2.42
CA TRP A 63 -3.25 -9.78 1.69
C TRP A 63 -2.44 -10.95 2.28
N ASP A 64 -2.96 -12.16 2.13
CA ASP A 64 -2.34 -13.40 2.63
C ASP A 64 -2.50 -14.51 1.59
N GLN A 65 -1.38 -15.03 1.08
CA GLN A 65 -1.36 -16.09 0.08
C GLN A 65 -2.01 -17.39 0.55
N ASN A 66 -2.07 -17.65 1.86
CA ASN A 66 -2.75 -18.85 2.37
C ASN A 66 -4.27 -18.74 2.19
N LEU A 67 -4.80 -17.51 2.24
CA LEU A 67 -6.21 -17.25 1.98
C LEU A 67 -6.49 -17.15 0.48
N LEU A 68 -5.58 -16.54 -0.29
CA LEU A 68 -5.71 -16.39 -1.73
C LEU A 68 -5.40 -17.67 -2.53
N GLY A 69 -4.72 -18.63 -1.92
CA GLY A 69 -4.21 -19.86 -2.55
C GLY A 69 -2.91 -19.70 -3.36
N ARG A 70 -2.48 -18.45 -3.61
CA ARG A 70 -1.20 -18.09 -4.26
C ARG A 70 -0.86 -16.62 -3.99
N ASP A 71 0.35 -16.22 -4.34
CA ASP A 71 0.71 -14.81 -4.36
C ASP A 71 0.00 -14.07 -5.51
N PRO A 72 -0.52 -12.85 -5.28
CA PRO A 72 -0.97 -11.99 -6.36
C PRO A 72 0.25 -11.51 -7.16
N THR A 73 0.10 -11.44 -8.48
CA THR A 73 1.12 -11.00 -9.44
C THR A 73 0.78 -9.63 -10.02
N ARG A 74 1.71 -9.01 -10.75
CA ARG A 74 1.47 -7.76 -11.48
C ARG A 74 0.30 -7.90 -12.45
N ALA A 75 0.12 -9.05 -13.09
CA ALA A 75 -0.99 -9.29 -14.01
C ALA A 75 -2.35 -9.22 -13.31
N ASP A 76 -2.44 -9.69 -12.05
CA ASP A 76 -3.66 -9.60 -11.25
C ASP A 76 -4.02 -8.15 -10.91
N LEU A 77 -3.01 -7.31 -10.67
CA LEU A 77 -3.19 -5.87 -10.47
C LEU A 77 -3.54 -5.16 -11.77
N ASP A 78 -2.78 -5.40 -12.84
CA ASP A 78 -2.94 -4.74 -14.14
C ASP A 78 -4.35 -4.93 -14.72
N ALA A 79 -4.98 -6.09 -14.47
CA ALA A 79 -6.36 -6.39 -14.84
C ALA A 79 -7.42 -5.45 -14.20
N VAL A 80 -7.02 -4.66 -13.20
CA VAL A 80 -7.88 -3.73 -12.46
C VAL A 80 -7.41 -2.30 -12.58
N VAL A 81 -6.10 -2.08 -12.43
CA VAL A 81 -5.53 -0.73 -12.25
C VAL A 81 -5.19 -0.06 -13.59
N GLY A 82 -5.15 -0.82 -14.70
CA GLY A 82 -4.74 -0.30 -15.99
C GLY A 82 -3.34 0.30 -15.94
N ASP A 83 -3.19 1.56 -16.34
CA ASP A 83 -1.91 2.29 -16.30
C ASP A 83 -1.66 3.01 -14.96
N ARG A 84 -2.59 2.95 -14.00
CA ARG A 84 -2.36 3.54 -12.67
C ARG A 84 -1.35 2.69 -11.90
N PRO A 85 -0.23 3.25 -11.41
CA PRO A 85 0.70 2.48 -10.60
C PRO A 85 0.03 2.02 -9.30
N ALA A 86 0.22 0.76 -8.97
CA ALA A 86 -0.27 0.13 -7.75
C ALA A 86 0.79 -0.76 -7.08
N VAL A 87 0.80 -0.76 -5.75
CA VAL A 87 1.60 -1.65 -4.90
C VAL A 87 0.74 -2.17 -3.75
N ILE A 88 0.75 -3.49 -3.54
CA ILE A 88 0.03 -4.12 -2.43
C ILE A 88 0.99 -4.89 -1.51
N HIS A 89 0.93 -4.62 -0.21
CA HIS A 89 1.78 -5.27 0.78
C HIS A 89 1.07 -6.45 1.44
N ARG A 90 1.82 -7.54 1.61
CA ARG A 90 1.38 -8.70 2.37
C ARG A 90 1.13 -8.29 3.81
N ARG A 91 0.28 -9.04 4.52
CA ARG A 91 -0.02 -8.84 5.94
C ARG A 91 1.20 -8.62 6.85
N CYS A 92 2.34 -9.24 6.56
CA CYS A 92 3.55 -9.08 7.36
C CYS A 92 4.48 -7.94 6.90
N TRP A 93 4.24 -7.31 5.74
CA TRP A 93 5.12 -6.32 5.10
C TRP A 93 6.45 -6.83 4.54
N HIS A 94 6.76 -8.13 4.65
CA HIS A 94 7.98 -8.73 4.07
C HIS A 94 7.82 -9.21 2.61
N ALA A 95 6.61 -9.05 2.05
CA ALA A 95 6.35 -9.26 0.64
C ALA A 95 5.43 -8.16 0.11
N ALA A 96 5.64 -7.77 -1.14
CA ALA A 96 4.79 -6.83 -1.85
C ALA A 96 4.61 -7.27 -3.30
N THR A 97 3.49 -6.88 -3.90
CA THR A 97 3.25 -7.04 -5.35
C THR A 97 3.09 -5.67 -5.98
N ALA A 98 3.90 -5.38 -7.00
CA ALA A 98 3.83 -4.15 -7.78
C ALA A 98 3.25 -4.40 -9.17
N SER A 99 2.34 -3.53 -9.61
CA SER A 99 1.79 -3.49 -10.98
C SER A 99 2.87 -3.23 -12.03
N SER A 100 2.56 -3.49 -13.30
CA SER A 100 3.48 -3.19 -14.40
C SER A 100 3.79 -1.69 -14.52
N ALA A 101 2.81 -0.82 -14.26
CA ALA A 101 3.00 0.63 -14.24
C ALA A 101 3.97 1.07 -13.13
N ALA A 102 3.84 0.51 -11.92
CA ALA A 102 4.75 0.80 -10.80
C ALA A 102 6.18 0.31 -11.10
N LEU A 103 6.34 -0.91 -11.62
CA LEU A 103 7.66 -1.43 -12.01
C LEU A 103 8.30 -0.59 -13.13
N ARG A 104 7.50 -0.08 -14.07
CA ARG A 104 8.01 0.77 -15.17
C ARG A 104 8.60 2.08 -14.65
N ILE A 105 7.93 2.74 -13.71
CA ILE A 105 8.44 3.94 -13.02
C ILE A 105 9.78 3.64 -12.35
N CYS A 106 9.91 2.44 -11.77
CA CYS A 106 11.13 2.01 -11.08
C CYS A 106 12.23 1.49 -12.03
N GLY A 107 12.00 1.45 -13.35
CA GLY A 107 12.95 0.85 -14.30
C GLY A 107 13.11 -0.67 -14.15
N ALA A 108 12.12 -1.34 -13.57
CA ALA A 108 12.17 -2.72 -13.10
C ALA A 108 11.19 -3.66 -13.82
N LEU A 109 10.62 -3.24 -14.95
CA LEU A 109 9.59 -4.02 -15.67
C LEU A 109 10.18 -5.16 -16.53
N SER A 110 11.37 -4.96 -17.10
CA SER A 110 11.99 -5.93 -18.03
C SER A 110 12.94 -6.88 -17.30
N GLU A 111 13.91 -6.33 -16.58
CA GLU A 111 14.91 -7.08 -15.86
C GLU A 111 15.26 -6.31 -14.59
N VAL A 112 15.42 -7.04 -13.50
CA VAL A 112 15.91 -6.51 -12.23
C VAL A 112 17.11 -7.35 -11.88
N PRO A 113 18.29 -6.76 -11.62
CA PRO A 113 19.43 -7.50 -11.08
C PRO A 113 19.06 -8.20 -9.77
N ASP A 114 19.81 -9.23 -9.41
CA ASP A 114 19.62 -9.85 -8.10
C ASP A 114 19.89 -8.86 -6.98
N VAL A 115 19.00 -8.85 -6.01
CA VAL A 115 19.01 -7.91 -4.91
C VAL A 115 19.55 -8.60 -3.67
N GLU A 116 20.73 -8.20 -3.21
CA GLU A 116 21.26 -8.73 -1.96
C GLU A 116 20.27 -8.51 -0.80
N GLY A 117 19.96 -9.59 -0.09
CA GLY A 117 19.00 -9.61 1.01
C GLY A 117 17.53 -9.58 0.58
N GLY A 118 17.23 -9.78 -0.70
CA GLY A 118 15.87 -9.72 -1.24
C GLY A 118 15.63 -10.68 -2.39
N VAL A 119 14.36 -10.85 -2.76
CA VAL A 119 13.97 -11.68 -3.90
C VAL A 119 13.04 -10.90 -4.81
N VAL A 120 13.35 -10.91 -6.11
CA VAL A 120 12.44 -10.52 -7.18
C VAL A 120 11.98 -11.81 -7.84
N GLU A 121 10.70 -12.14 -7.70
CA GLU A 121 10.15 -13.31 -8.38
C GLU A 121 10.03 -13.06 -9.88
N ARG A 122 10.36 -14.09 -10.66
CA ARG A 122 10.44 -14.02 -12.11
C ARG A 122 9.79 -15.25 -12.73
N ASP A 123 9.15 -15.07 -13.87
CA ASP A 123 8.67 -16.12 -14.75
C ASP A 123 9.33 -16.01 -16.13
N ALA A 124 8.85 -16.76 -17.12
CA ALA A 124 9.40 -16.74 -18.48
C ALA A 124 9.28 -15.37 -19.19
N ALA A 125 8.38 -14.49 -18.72
CA ALA A 125 8.17 -13.15 -19.25
C ALA A 125 8.91 -12.06 -18.46
N GLY A 126 9.65 -12.42 -17.40
CA GLY A 126 10.41 -11.49 -16.56
C GLY A 126 9.84 -11.37 -15.14
N PRO A 127 10.02 -10.22 -14.46
CA PRO A 127 9.53 -10.02 -13.10
C PRO A 127 8.01 -10.22 -13.00
N THR A 128 7.56 -11.03 -12.04
CA THR A 128 6.12 -11.27 -11.78
C THR A 128 5.47 -10.13 -11.01
N GLY A 129 6.27 -9.19 -10.52
CA GLY A 129 5.85 -8.10 -9.62
C GLY A 129 5.93 -8.44 -8.14
N VAL A 130 6.17 -9.70 -7.77
CA VAL A 130 6.28 -10.09 -6.36
C VAL A 130 7.71 -9.88 -5.87
N LEU A 131 7.85 -9.08 -4.82
CA LEU A 131 9.09 -8.63 -4.22
C LEU A 131 9.13 -9.05 -2.74
N ARG A 132 10.31 -9.46 -2.24
CA ARG A 132 10.50 -9.87 -0.83
C ARG A 132 11.70 -9.21 -0.19
N GLU A 133 11.57 -8.97 1.11
CA GLU A 133 12.64 -8.44 1.97
C GLU A 133 13.27 -7.17 1.35
N ALA A 134 14.61 -7.11 1.23
CA ALA A 134 15.30 -5.92 0.73
C ALA A 134 14.94 -5.55 -0.72
N ALA A 135 14.36 -6.47 -1.50
CA ALA A 135 13.91 -6.16 -2.85
C ALA A 135 12.74 -5.19 -2.87
N ILE A 136 11.89 -5.18 -1.83
CA ILE A 136 10.77 -4.23 -1.74
C ILE A 136 11.34 -2.82 -1.71
N GLU A 137 12.23 -2.55 -0.75
CA GLU A 137 12.83 -1.21 -0.59
C GLU A 137 13.67 -0.82 -1.80
N LYS A 138 14.59 -1.68 -2.23
CA LYS A 138 15.56 -1.34 -3.28
C LYS A 138 14.90 -1.17 -4.65
N VAL A 139 13.91 -1.99 -4.99
CA VAL A 139 13.22 -1.91 -6.30
C VAL A 139 12.21 -0.77 -6.30
N LEU A 140 11.42 -0.61 -5.23
CA LEU A 140 10.36 0.41 -5.19
C LEU A 140 10.86 1.79 -4.75
N LYS A 141 12.17 1.95 -4.48
CA LYS A 141 12.77 3.22 -4.05
C LYS A 141 12.35 4.42 -4.91
N PRO A 142 12.41 4.38 -6.25
CA PRO A 142 12.02 5.52 -7.07
C PRO A 142 10.56 5.94 -6.85
N LEU A 143 9.68 4.98 -6.57
CA LEU A 143 8.26 5.22 -6.31
C LEU A 143 8.02 5.78 -4.89
N MET A 144 8.79 5.31 -3.90
CA MET A 144 8.73 5.81 -2.52
C MET A 144 9.30 7.22 -2.36
N GLU A 145 10.19 7.64 -3.26
CA GLU A 145 10.75 8.98 -3.30
C GLU A 145 9.88 9.98 -4.09
N LEU A 146 8.79 9.53 -4.73
CA LEU A 146 7.82 10.44 -5.32
C LEU A 146 7.06 11.18 -4.22
N GLU A 147 7.11 12.51 -4.28
CA GLU A 147 6.34 13.34 -3.36
C GLU A 147 4.87 13.34 -3.75
N ASP A 148 4.00 13.07 -2.77
CA ASP A 148 2.57 13.32 -2.88
C ASP A 148 2.33 14.84 -3.07
N PRO A 149 1.32 15.27 -3.83
CA PRO A 149 0.96 16.69 -3.90
C PRO A 149 0.68 17.29 -2.51
N PRO A 150 1.00 18.57 -2.24
CA PRO A 150 0.82 19.17 -0.91
C PRO A 150 -0.59 19.02 -0.33
N GLU A 151 -1.61 19.12 -1.16
CA GLU A 151 -3.02 18.92 -0.78
C GLU A 151 -3.27 17.50 -0.29
N LEU A 152 -2.67 16.51 -0.96
CA LEU A 152 -2.77 15.11 -0.59
C LEU A 152 -1.99 14.81 0.68
N GLN A 153 -0.78 15.38 0.83
CA GLN A 153 0.00 15.27 2.07
C GLN A 153 -0.79 15.80 3.28
N LYS A 154 -1.46 16.94 3.12
CA LYS A 154 -2.33 17.53 4.14
C LYS A 154 -3.51 16.62 4.47
N GLU A 155 -4.18 16.04 3.46
CA GLU A 155 -5.27 15.09 3.68
C GLU A 155 -4.80 13.86 4.46
N ILE A 156 -3.65 13.29 4.08
CA ILE A 156 -3.03 12.15 4.76
C ILE A 156 -2.76 12.48 6.23
N LEU A 157 -2.11 13.62 6.51
CA LEU A 157 -1.83 14.06 7.87
C LEU A 157 -3.12 14.23 8.69
N LEU A 158 -4.14 14.86 8.11
CA LEU A 158 -5.43 15.07 8.79
C LEU A 158 -6.13 13.75 9.11
N LYS A 159 -6.08 12.74 8.23
CA LYS A 159 -6.60 11.40 8.52
C LYS A 159 -5.85 10.76 9.69
N GLY A 160 -4.53 10.83 9.70
CA GLY A 160 -3.70 10.31 10.81
C GLY A 160 -3.99 11.01 12.14
N LEU A 161 -4.08 12.33 12.14
CA LEU A 161 -4.41 13.13 13.33
C LEU A 161 -5.82 12.84 13.85
N THR A 162 -6.80 12.73 12.94
CA THR A 162 -8.18 12.39 13.31
C THR A 162 -8.24 11.04 14.01
N GLU A 163 -7.49 10.06 13.49
CA GLU A 163 -7.39 8.72 14.07
C GLU A 163 -6.77 8.74 15.48
N CYS A 164 -5.74 9.55 15.70
CA CYS A 164 -5.13 9.75 17.02
C CYS A 164 -6.14 10.36 18.01
N VAL A 165 -6.80 11.45 17.62
CA VAL A 165 -7.75 12.18 18.46
C VAL A 165 -8.96 11.30 18.83
N GLN A 166 -9.48 10.49 17.90
CA GLN A 166 -10.57 9.54 18.17
C GLN A 166 -10.22 8.49 19.23
N ARG A 167 -8.92 8.22 19.45
CA ARG A 167 -8.41 7.33 20.50
C ARG A 167 -7.96 8.06 21.76
N GLY A 168 -8.18 9.38 21.83
CA GLY A 168 -7.76 10.21 22.95
C GLY A 168 -6.27 10.54 22.98
N ILE A 169 -5.55 10.35 21.87
CA ILE A 169 -4.17 10.82 21.70
C ILE A 169 -4.22 12.27 21.23
N THR A 170 -3.72 13.21 22.03
CA THR A 170 -3.88 14.67 21.83
C THR A 170 -2.61 15.46 22.04
#